data_AF-A0A0R2ZI04-F1
#
_entry.id   AF-A0A0R2ZI04-F1
#
_cell.length_a   1.000
_cell.length_b   1.000
_cell.length_c   1.000
_cell.angle_alpha   90.00
_cell.angle_beta   90.00
_cell.angle_gamma   90.00
#
_symmetry.space_group_name_H-M   'P 1'
#
loop_
_entity.id
_entity.type
_entity.pdbx_description
1 polymer ?
#
loop_
_entity_poly.entity_id
_entity_poly.type
_entity_poly.pdbx_seq_one_letter_code
_entity_poly.pdbx_strand_id
1 'polypeptide(L)'
;MAVFLVPFAVAALGGLGIIGGAVASREISKKTASDEREVQDRNKAALTERFSNVKSHQEQGEIALAVNDLKELIAFYKQTPGATDDELHSLINDLRSLTFQGQEEGRRLTTDYKVALSEAEHGFPYERYILNRDYVHELKRVLPEGDEFLNMEVSKFNAIRPPLKIN
;
A
#
# COMPACT_ATOMS: atom_id res chain seq x y z
N MET A 1 -3.43 -24.77 8.90
CA MET A 1 -2.63 -23.78 8.16
C MET A 1 -2.82 -24.03 6.68
N ALA A 2 -3.57 -23.17 5.99
CA ALA A 2 -3.79 -23.28 4.56
C ALA A 2 -2.65 -22.54 3.84
N VAL A 3 -1.82 -23.29 3.12
CA VAL A 3 -0.79 -22.74 2.24
C VAL A 3 -1.48 -22.24 0.98
N PHE A 4 -1.67 -20.92 0.86
CA PHE A 4 -2.14 -20.30 -0.38
C PHE A 4 -0.98 -20.29 -1.40
N LEU A 5 -0.96 -21.31 -2.26
CA LEU A 5 -0.13 -21.34 -3.46
C LEU A 5 -0.69 -20.31 -4.45
N VAL A 6 -0.04 -19.14 -4.54
CA VAL A 6 -0.29 -18.19 -5.63
C VAL A 6 0.21 -18.85 -6.93
N PRO A 7 -0.66 -19.07 -7.93
CA PRO A 7 -0.30 -19.82 -9.11
C PRO A 7 0.46 -18.91 -10.07
N PHE A 8 1.78 -18.80 -9.90
CA PHE A 8 2.65 -18.39 -11.00
C PHE A 8 2.74 -19.53 -12.02
N ALA A 9 1.62 -19.80 -12.71
CA ALA A 9 1.53 -20.80 -13.76
C ALA A 9 2.13 -20.21 -15.04
N VAL A 10 3.27 -20.77 -15.40
CA VAL A 10 4.01 -20.61 -16.65
C VAL A 10 3.06 -20.70 -17.86
N ALA A 11 2.64 -19.56 -18.41
CA ALA A 11 2.01 -19.49 -19.72
C ALA A 11 3.05 -18.98 -20.73
N ALA A 12 3.75 -19.94 -21.34
CA ALA A 12 4.62 -19.69 -22.48
C ALA A 12 3.79 -19.12 -23.64
N LEU A 13 3.96 -17.83 -23.92
CA LEU A 13 3.44 -17.22 -25.15
C LEU A 13 4.59 -17.05 -26.14
N GLY A 14 4.80 -18.10 -26.93
CA GLY A 14 5.44 -17.99 -28.23
C GLY A 14 4.49 -17.24 -29.17
N GLY A 15 4.96 -16.11 -29.70
CA GLY A 15 4.23 -15.30 -30.67
C GLY A 15 5.19 -14.44 -31.47
N LEU A 16 5.92 -15.08 -32.38
CA LEU A 16 6.78 -14.42 -33.37
C LEU A 16 5.93 -13.53 -34.31
N GLY A 17 6.37 -12.29 -34.50
CA GLY A 17 5.85 -11.37 -35.52
C GLY A 17 6.94 -10.48 -36.09
N ILE A 18 8.06 -11.06 -36.55
CA ILE A 18 9.11 -10.38 -37.31
C ILE A 18 8.77 -10.48 -38.80
N ILE A 19 8.52 -9.35 -39.47
CA ILE A 19 8.68 -9.23 -40.93
C ILE A 19 9.94 -8.40 -41.17
N GLY A 20 10.97 -9.03 -41.72
CA GLY A 20 12.13 -8.34 -42.28
C GLY A 20 13.47 -9.00 -41.94
N GLY A 21 13.99 -9.82 -42.87
CA GLY A 21 15.43 -10.12 -42.94
C GLY A 21 15.88 -11.44 -42.30
N ALA A 22 15.76 -12.53 -43.06
CA ALA A 22 16.60 -13.70 -42.85
C ALA A 22 18.07 -13.30 -43.12
N VAL A 23 18.94 -13.37 -42.11
CA VAL A 23 20.11 -14.28 -41.95
C VAL A 23 20.97 -13.75 -40.77
N ALA A 24 20.42 -13.71 -39.54
CA ALA A 24 21.21 -13.40 -38.32
C ALA A 24 20.65 -14.06 -37.03
N SER A 25 19.76 -15.05 -37.17
CA SER A 25 18.66 -15.27 -36.21
C SER A 25 18.84 -16.36 -35.14
N ARG A 26 20.05 -16.88 -34.88
CA ARG A 26 20.25 -17.84 -33.76
C ARG A 26 20.96 -17.26 -32.54
N GLU A 27 21.80 -16.24 -32.70
CA GLU A 27 22.43 -15.55 -31.57
C GLU A 27 21.63 -14.31 -31.14
N ILE A 28 21.03 -13.58 -32.10
CA ILE A 28 20.18 -12.43 -31.79
C ILE A 28 18.90 -12.87 -31.06
N SER A 29 18.23 -13.94 -31.51
CA SER A 29 17.01 -14.46 -30.86
C SER A 29 17.25 -15.05 -29.47
N LYS A 30 18.44 -15.61 -29.21
CA LYS A 30 18.86 -16.03 -27.87
C LYS A 30 19.19 -14.83 -26.97
N LYS A 31 19.73 -13.74 -27.53
CA LYS A 31 19.96 -12.50 -26.79
C LYS A 31 18.64 -11.84 -26.41
N THR A 32 17.70 -11.66 -27.34
CA THR A 32 16.38 -11.09 -27.02
C THR A 32 15.58 -11.96 -26.05
N ALA A 33 15.59 -13.29 -26.20
CA ALA A 33 14.89 -14.18 -25.26
C ALA A 33 15.58 -14.25 -23.88
N SER A 34 16.91 -14.06 -23.82
CA SER A 34 17.65 -13.94 -22.56
C SER A 34 17.34 -12.61 -21.87
N ASP A 35 17.33 -11.51 -22.63
CA ASP A 35 17.03 -10.18 -22.14
C ASP A 35 15.57 -10.07 -21.68
N GLU A 36 14.63 -10.67 -22.41
CA GLU A 36 13.21 -10.76 -22.02
C GLU A 36 13.02 -11.58 -20.73
N ARG A 37 13.72 -12.71 -20.59
CA ARG A 37 13.69 -13.51 -19.35
C ARG A 37 14.32 -12.77 -18.18
N GLU A 38 15.45 -12.10 -18.39
CA GLU A 38 16.11 -11.32 -17.33
C GLU A 38 15.24 -10.13 -16.88
N VAL A 39 14.56 -9.46 -17.81
CA VAL A 39 13.59 -8.40 -17.50
C VAL A 39 12.38 -8.98 -16.75
N GLN A 40 11.87 -10.14 -17.15
CA GLN A 40 10.75 -10.81 -16.49
C GLN A 40 11.10 -11.26 -15.07
N ASP A 41 12.30 -11.82 -14.87
CA ASP A 41 12.79 -12.25 -13.56
C ASP A 41 13.02 -11.06 -12.63
N ARG A 42 13.56 -9.95 -13.14
CA ARG A 42 13.70 -8.68 -12.39
C ARG A 42 12.34 -8.12 -11.99
N ASN A 43 11.38 -8.08 -12.90
CA ASN A 43 10.02 -7.61 -12.61
C ASN A 43 9.33 -8.50 -11.56
N LYS A 44 9.51 -9.83 -11.65
CA LYS A 44 8.97 -10.78 -10.68
C LYS A 44 9.59 -10.63 -9.29
N ALA A 45 10.91 -10.39 -9.21
CA ALA A 45 11.59 -10.10 -7.96
C ALA A 45 11.06 -8.79 -7.34
N ALA A 46 10.93 -7.72 -8.14
CA ALA A 46 10.38 -6.45 -7.68
C ALA A 46 8.92 -6.56 -7.22
N LEU A 47 8.08 -7.35 -7.91
CA LEU A 47 6.71 -7.64 -7.48
C LEU A 47 6.67 -8.38 -6.13
N THR A 48 7.56 -9.36 -5.96
CA THR A 48 7.64 -10.16 -4.74
C THR A 48 8.06 -9.31 -3.54
N GLU A 49 9.07 -8.46 -3.72
CA GLU A 49 9.55 -7.53 -2.69
C GLU A 49 8.44 -6.55 -2.28
N ARG A 50 7.79 -5.91 -3.25
CA ARG A 50 6.69 -4.97 -2.98
C ARG A 50 5.51 -5.66 -2.27
N PHE A 51 5.16 -6.87 -2.68
CA PHE A 51 4.11 -7.63 -2.01
C PHE A 51 4.50 -8.03 -0.57
N SER A 52 5.78 -8.31 -0.33
CA SER A 52 6.31 -8.56 1.02
C SER A 52 6.19 -7.33 1.91
N ASN A 53 6.46 -6.14 1.37
CA ASN A 53 6.34 -4.88 2.13
C ASN A 53 4.88 -4.61 2.52
N VAL A 54 3.93 -4.79 1.58
CA VAL A 54 2.49 -4.67 1.86
C VAL A 54 2.10 -5.57 3.03
N LYS A 55 2.52 -6.85 3.00
CA LYS A 55 2.23 -7.80 4.08
C LYS A 55 2.87 -7.40 5.42
N SER A 56 4.13 -6.97 5.40
CA SER A 56 4.83 -6.53 6.61
C SER A 56 4.11 -5.36 7.27
N HIS A 57 3.68 -4.36 6.49
CA HIS A 57 2.93 -3.22 7.02
C HIS A 57 1.56 -3.64 7.57
N GLN A 58 0.87 -4.58 6.91
CA GLN A 58 -0.39 -5.16 7.43
C GLN A 58 -0.19 -5.86 8.78
N GLU A 59 0.85 -6.69 8.91
CA GLU A 59 1.17 -7.40 10.16
C GLU A 59 1.53 -6.45 11.31
N GLN A 60 2.09 -5.29 10.99
CA GLN A 60 2.44 -4.23 11.95
C GLN A 60 1.27 -3.28 12.26
N GLY A 61 0.10 -3.48 11.62
CA GLY A 61 -1.06 -2.59 11.76
C GLY A 61 -0.90 -1.23 11.08
N GLU A 62 0.10 -1.07 10.22
CA GLU A 62 0.39 0.14 9.45
C GLU A 62 -0.44 0.18 8.17
N ILE A 63 -1.76 0.17 8.31
CA ILE A 63 -2.72 0.05 7.21
C ILE A 63 -2.51 1.16 6.16
N ALA A 64 -2.21 2.39 6.58
CA ALA A 64 -1.96 3.52 5.68
C ALA A 64 -0.77 3.26 4.74
N LEU A 65 0.33 2.74 5.27
CA LEU A 65 1.52 2.38 4.49
C LEU A 65 1.23 1.19 3.58
N ALA A 66 0.57 0.15 4.08
CA ALA A 66 0.16 -0.99 3.28
C ALA A 66 -0.77 -0.61 2.11
N VAL A 67 -1.69 0.34 2.31
CA VAL A 67 -2.57 0.88 1.25
C VAL A 67 -1.75 1.61 0.18
N ASN A 68 -0.77 2.43 0.58
CA ASN A 68 0.06 3.17 -0.36
C ASN A 68 0.96 2.22 -1.17
N ASP A 69 1.63 1.28 -0.51
CA ASP A 69 2.46 0.27 -1.18
C ASP A 69 1.64 -0.60 -2.14
N LEU A 70 0.40 -0.94 -1.77
CA LEU A 70 -0.48 -1.73 -2.64
C LEU A 70 -0.95 -0.92 -3.86
N LYS A 71 -1.19 0.39 -3.74
CA LYS A 71 -1.45 1.27 -4.89
C LYS A 71 -0.25 1.31 -5.83
N GLU A 72 0.96 1.44 -5.29
CA GLU A 72 2.19 1.41 -6.09
C GLU A 72 2.39 0.06 -6.77
N LEU A 73 2.14 -1.04 -6.06
CA LEU A 73 2.20 -2.39 -6.61
C LEU A 73 1.22 -2.55 -7.78
N ILE A 74 -0.03 -2.09 -7.64
CA ILE A 74 -1.02 -2.10 -8.72
C ILE A 74 -0.54 -1.26 -9.92
N ALA A 75 0.03 -0.07 -9.68
CA ALA A 75 0.55 0.78 -10.75
C ALA A 75 1.71 0.11 -11.49
N PHE A 76 2.63 -0.52 -10.76
CA PHE A 76 3.74 -1.28 -11.33
C PHE A 76 3.25 -2.51 -12.12
N TYR A 77 2.30 -3.26 -11.57
CA TYR A 77 1.73 -4.43 -12.22
C TYR A 77 1.05 -4.07 -13.55
N LYS A 78 0.29 -2.97 -13.61
CA LYS A 78 -0.32 -2.47 -14.86
C LYS A 78 0.69 -2.12 -15.96
N GLN A 79 1.92 -1.78 -15.58
CA GLN A 79 3.00 -1.44 -16.52
C GLN A 79 3.83 -2.66 -16.93
N THR A 80 3.61 -3.81 -16.28
CA THR A 80 4.40 -5.02 -16.50
C THR A 80 3.86 -5.80 -17.70
N PRO A 81 4.70 -6.15 -18.70
CA PRO A 81 4.30 -7.03 -19.80
C PRO A 81 3.83 -8.39 -19.29
N GLY A 82 2.66 -8.84 -19.75
CA GLY A 82 2.06 -10.11 -19.33
C GLY A 82 1.17 -10.02 -18.09
N ALA A 83 0.85 -8.82 -17.60
CA ALA A 83 -0.13 -8.61 -16.56
C ALA A 83 -1.52 -9.12 -16.98
N THR A 84 -2.10 -10.00 -16.16
CA THR A 84 -3.45 -10.54 -16.34
C THR A 84 -4.50 -9.70 -15.61
N ASP A 85 -5.69 -9.63 -16.21
CA ASP A 85 -6.82 -8.91 -15.60
C ASP A 85 -7.28 -9.54 -14.28
N ASP A 86 -7.16 -10.86 -14.13
CA ASP A 86 -7.59 -11.59 -12.93
C ASP A 86 -6.73 -11.22 -11.70
N GLU A 87 -5.40 -11.19 -11.87
CA GLU A 87 -4.48 -10.79 -10.79
C GLU A 87 -4.67 -9.31 -10.44
N LEU A 88 -4.87 -8.46 -11.45
CA LEU A 88 -5.16 -7.04 -11.23
C LEU A 88 -6.47 -6.85 -10.45
N HIS A 89 -7.52 -7.61 -10.76
CA HIS A 89 -8.77 -7.59 -10.01
C HIS A 89 -8.57 -8.04 -8.56
N SER A 90 -7.76 -9.07 -8.32
CA SER A 90 -7.43 -9.52 -6.96
C SER A 90 -6.76 -8.40 -6.16
N LEU A 91 -5.72 -7.76 -6.71
CA LEU A 91 -5.01 -6.66 -6.04
C LEU A 91 -5.93 -5.47 -5.75
N ILE A 92 -6.86 -5.15 -6.67
CA ILE A 92 -7.86 -4.09 -6.47
C ILE A 92 -8.83 -4.46 -5.33
N ASN A 93 -9.23 -5.72 -5.23
CA ASN A 93 -10.08 -6.19 -4.13
C ASN A 93 -9.35 -6.14 -2.78
N ASP A 94 -8.08 -6.53 -2.76
CA ASP A 94 -7.23 -6.41 -1.57
C ASP A 94 -7.10 -4.94 -1.13
N LEU A 95 -6.91 -4.02 -2.09
CA LEU A 95 -6.86 -2.59 -1.82
C LEU A 95 -8.16 -2.07 -1.20
N ARG A 96 -9.30 -2.49 -1.75
CA ARG A 96 -10.62 -2.12 -1.20
C ARG A 96 -10.83 -2.67 0.20
N SER A 97 -10.48 -3.94 0.43
CA SER A 97 -10.58 -4.60 1.74
C SER A 97 -9.74 -3.87 2.79
N LEU A 98 -8.48 -3.59 2.46
CA LEU A 98 -7.56 -2.91 3.35
C LEU A 98 -7.99 -1.46 3.63
N THR A 99 -8.50 -0.76 2.62
CA THR A 99 -9.06 0.59 2.79
C THR A 99 -10.27 0.55 3.72
N PHE A 100 -11.16 -0.44 3.57
CA PHE A 100 -12.31 -0.62 4.46
C PHE A 100 -11.87 -0.91 5.90
N GLN A 101 -10.87 -1.77 6.10
CA GLN A 101 -10.29 -2.04 7.42
C GLN A 101 -9.74 -0.76 8.07
N GLY A 102 -9.01 0.07 7.31
CA GLY A 102 -8.51 1.36 7.80
C GLY A 102 -9.63 2.31 8.25
N GLN A 103 -10.74 2.35 7.51
CA GLN A 103 -11.91 3.17 7.86
C GLN A 103 -12.61 2.67 9.13
N GLU A 104 -12.81 1.36 9.27
CA GLU A 104 -13.39 0.77 10.47
C GLU A 104 -12.50 1.02 11.70
N GLU A 105 -11.20 0.85 11.55
CA GLU A 105 -10.24 1.12 12.63
C GLU A 105 -10.19 2.61 12.99
N GLY A 106 -10.26 3.50 12.00
CA GLY A 106 -10.39 4.94 12.24
C GLY A 106 -11.65 5.31 13.02
N ARG A 107 -12.79 4.65 12.75
CA ARG A 107 -14.04 4.82 13.53
C ARG A 107 -13.89 4.31 14.96
N ARG A 108 -13.24 3.16 15.14
CA ARG A 108 -12.94 2.58 16.45
C ARG A 108 -12.08 3.54 17.28
N LEU A 109 -10.95 3.99 16.73
CA LEU A 109 -10.06 4.97 17.35
C LEU A 109 -10.78 6.27 17.73
N THR A 110 -11.68 6.74 16.87
CA THR A 110 -12.49 7.94 17.14
C THR A 110 -13.45 7.75 18.32
N THR A 111 -13.99 6.54 18.45
CA THR A 111 -14.88 6.20 19.57
C THR A 111 -14.08 6.13 20.87
N ASP A 112 -12.96 5.41 20.86
CA ASP A 112 -12.05 5.29 22.01
C ASP A 112 -11.54 6.67 22.46
N TYR A 113 -11.15 7.51 21.52
CA TYR A 113 -10.71 8.87 21.79
C TYR A 113 -11.79 9.72 22.47
N LYS A 114 -13.05 9.63 22.03
CA LYS A 114 -14.16 10.38 22.67
C LYS A 114 -14.40 9.93 24.10
N VAL A 115 -14.28 8.63 24.38
CA VAL A 115 -14.38 8.08 25.74
C VAL A 115 -13.22 8.61 26.59
N ALA A 116 -11.99 8.46 26.14
CA ALA A 116 -10.80 8.94 26.85
C ALA A 116 -10.84 10.46 27.11
N LEU A 117 -11.32 11.23 26.13
CA LEU A 117 -11.49 12.68 26.27
C LEU A 117 -12.58 13.05 27.30
N SER A 118 -13.63 12.23 27.42
CA SER A 118 -14.70 12.43 28.42
C SER A 118 -14.26 12.07 29.84
N GLU A 119 -13.38 11.09 29.97
CA GLU A 119 -12.79 10.63 31.24
C GLU A 119 -11.68 11.57 31.73
N ALA A 120 -10.96 12.23 30.82
CA ALA A 120 -9.99 13.26 31.16
C ALA A 120 -10.70 14.43 31.89
N GLU A 121 -10.38 14.62 33.18
CA GLU A 121 -10.98 15.65 34.01
C GLU A 121 -10.89 17.04 33.34
N HIS A 122 -11.96 17.83 33.47
CA HIS A 122 -12.03 19.19 32.96
C HIS A 122 -11.05 20.09 33.73
N GLY A 123 -9.76 20.07 33.39
CA GLY A 123 -8.78 20.86 34.14
C GLY A 123 -7.35 20.91 33.62
N PHE A 124 -6.87 19.88 32.89
CA PHE A 124 -5.48 19.83 32.44
C PHE A 124 -5.35 19.96 30.91
N PRO A 125 -5.07 21.18 30.38
CA PRO A 125 -4.89 21.41 28.95
C PRO A 125 -3.82 20.51 28.30
N TYR A 126 -2.83 20.10 29.09
CA TYR A 126 -1.73 19.26 28.64
C TYR A 126 -2.16 17.82 28.37
N GLU A 127 -3.02 17.24 29.20
CA GLU A 127 -3.54 15.88 29.02
C GLU A 127 -4.42 15.80 27.78
N ARG A 128 -5.28 16.81 27.56
CA ARG A 128 -6.08 16.91 26.33
C ARG A 128 -5.19 17.02 25.10
N TYR A 129 -4.11 17.81 25.16
CA TYR A 129 -3.17 17.92 24.05
C TYR A 129 -2.49 16.58 23.72
N ILE A 130 -2.04 15.83 24.74
CA ILE A 130 -1.45 14.50 24.55
C ILE A 130 -2.45 13.55 23.91
N LEU A 131 -3.68 13.47 24.42
CA LEU A 131 -4.73 12.62 23.86
C LEU A 131 -5.02 12.95 22.39
N ASN A 132 -5.09 14.24 22.04
CA ASN A 132 -5.29 14.64 20.64
C ASN A 132 -4.08 14.26 19.76
N ARG A 133 -2.84 14.45 20.27
CA ARG A 133 -1.62 14.11 19.53
C ARG A 133 -1.58 12.61 19.23
N ASP A 134 -1.82 11.79 20.25
CA ASP A 134 -1.73 10.34 20.15
C ASP A 134 -2.86 9.80 19.26
N TYR A 135 -4.08 10.34 19.40
CA TYR A 135 -5.20 10.04 18.50
C TYR A 135 -4.87 10.34 17.03
N VAL A 136 -4.35 11.54 16.72
CA VAL A 136 -3.98 11.89 15.35
C VAL A 136 -2.82 11.04 14.84
N HIS A 137 -1.86 10.69 15.70
CA HIS A 137 -0.78 9.78 15.34
C HIS A 137 -1.30 8.40 14.93
N GLU A 138 -2.19 7.81 15.73
CA GLU A 138 -2.78 6.50 15.41
C GLU A 138 -3.69 6.57 14.18
N LEU A 139 -4.46 7.64 13.98
CA LEU A 139 -5.24 7.83 12.76
C LEU A 139 -4.35 7.83 11.50
N LYS A 140 -3.17 8.45 11.54
CA LYS A 140 -2.22 8.43 10.41
C LYS A 140 -1.65 7.05 10.12
N ARG A 141 -1.62 6.15 11.10
CA ARG A 141 -1.17 4.76 10.88
C ARG A 141 -2.22 3.95 10.13
N VAL A 142 -3.50 4.27 10.31
CA VAL A 142 -4.59 3.44 9.78
C VAL A 142 -5.30 4.04 8.56
N LEU A 143 -5.30 5.37 8.42
CA LEU A 143 -5.89 6.08 7.31
C LEU A 143 -4.81 6.59 6.34
N PRO A 144 -4.94 6.33 5.03
CA PRO A 144 -3.96 6.78 4.05
C PRO A 144 -3.95 8.31 3.92
N GLU A 145 -2.82 8.85 3.48
CA GLU A 145 -2.71 10.27 3.13
C GLU A 145 -3.73 10.66 2.06
N GLY A 146 -4.29 11.86 2.21
CA GLY A 146 -5.36 12.36 1.34
C GLY A 146 -6.78 11.96 1.77
N ASP A 147 -6.94 11.14 2.81
CA ASP A 147 -8.24 10.87 3.41
C ASP A 147 -8.84 12.16 4.01
N GLU A 148 -10.09 12.47 3.64
CA GLU A 148 -10.76 13.72 4.05
C GLU A 148 -10.98 13.80 5.56
N PHE A 149 -11.33 12.67 6.19
CA PHE A 149 -11.55 12.60 7.62
C PHE A 149 -10.24 12.79 8.38
N LEU A 150 -9.16 12.12 7.95
CA LEU A 150 -7.82 12.32 8.51
C LEU A 150 -7.38 13.79 8.40
N ASN A 151 -7.53 14.41 7.24
CA ASN A 151 -7.14 15.80 7.00
C ASN A 151 -7.91 16.77 7.91
N MET A 152 -9.20 16.51 8.13
CA MET A 152 -10.02 17.27 9.06
C MET A 152 -9.51 17.14 10.51
N GLU A 153 -9.25 15.91 11.00
CA GLU A 153 -8.78 15.69 12.37
C GLU A 153 -7.38 16.27 12.62
N VAL A 154 -6.47 16.14 11.64
CA VAL A 154 -5.14 16.80 11.68
C VAL A 154 -5.29 18.32 11.78
N SER A 155 -6.23 18.91 11.02
CA SER A 155 -6.48 20.36 11.06
C SER A 155 -7.00 20.82 12.42
N LYS A 156 -7.92 20.07 13.04
CA LYS A 156 -8.41 20.35 14.40
C LYS A 156 -7.28 20.30 15.42
N PHE A 157 -6.42 19.28 15.35
CA PHE A 157 -5.25 19.17 16.24
C PHE A 157 -4.29 20.36 16.09
N ASN A 158 -3.97 20.75 14.86
CA ASN A 158 -3.08 21.87 14.59
C ASN A 158 -3.63 23.20 15.12
N ALA A 159 -4.94 23.40 15.14
CA ALA A 159 -5.59 24.59 15.70
C ALA A 159 -5.50 24.67 17.23
N ILE A 160 -5.39 23.53 17.92
CA ILE A 160 -5.33 23.44 19.39
C ILE A 160 -3.87 23.40 19.89
N ARG A 161 -2.90 23.21 18.97
CA ARG A 161 -1.47 23.16 19.30
C ARG A 161 -1.05 24.47 19.98
N PRO A 162 -0.58 24.44 21.25
CA PRO A 162 -0.10 25.64 21.90
C PRO A 162 1.10 26.19 21.10
N PRO A 163 1.21 27.52 20.93
CA PRO A 163 2.34 28.10 20.21
C PRO A 163 3.62 27.68 20.92
N LEU A 164 4.49 26.95 20.21
CA LEU A 164 5.84 26.67 20.67
C LEU A 164 6.59 28.01 20.69
N LYS A 165 6.57 28.70 21.82
CA LYS A 165 7.50 29.80 22.08
C LYS A 165 8.89 29.20 22.26
N ILE A 166 9.63 29.11 21.16
CA ILE A 166 11.08 28.94 21.19
C ILE A 166 11.61 30.34 21.52
N ASN A 167 12.05 30.55 22.77
CA ASN A 167 12.86 31.70 23.16
C ASN A 167 14.33 31.39 22.85
#